data_AF-A0A5D0IH59-F1
#
_entry.id   AF-A0A5D0IH59-F1
#
_cell.length_a   1.000
_cell.length_b   1.000
_cell.length_c   1.000
_cell.angle_alpha   90.00
_cell.angle_beta   90.00
_cell.angle_gamma   90.00
#
_symmetry.space_group_name_H-M   'P 1'
#
loop_
_entity.id
_entity.type
_entity.pdbx_description
1 polymer ?
#
loop_
_entity_poly.entity_id
_entity_poly.type
_entity_poly.pdbx_seq_one_letter_code
_entity_poly.pdbx_strand_id
1 'polypeptide(L)' 'AIIPGMTERKSGHIINIGSSAGKEVYPKGNVYCGSKHAVLAITEGMRIDLNPYGIKVGSINPGLVET' A
#
# COMPACT_ATOMS: atom_id res chain seq x y z
N ALA A 1 7.35 6.63 11.64
CA ALA A 1 7.53 8.10 11.70
C ALA A 1 6.19 8.84 11.78
N ILE A 2 5.28 8.73 10.79
CA ILE A 2 4.06 9.56 10.73
C ILE A 2 2.84 9.05 11.52
N ILE A 3 2.75 7.73 11.75
CA ILE A 3 1.55 7.08 12.31
C ILE A 3 1.14 7.65 13.67
N PRO A 4 2.03 7.81 14.67
CA PRO A 4 1.64 8.33 15.98
C PRO A 4 0.95 9.70 15.92
N GLY A 5 1.48 10.60 15.10
CA GLY A 5 0.87 11.92 14.89
C GLY A 5 -0.45 11.87 14.12
N MET A 6 -0.67 10.89 13.25
CA MET A 6 -1.97 10.68 12.58
C MET A 6 -3.03 10.16 13.56
N THR A 7 -2.62 9.23 14.45
CA THR A 7 -3.51 8.61 15.43
C THR A 7 -3.93 9.61 16.51
N GLU A 8 -3.03 10.48 16.95
CA GLU A 8 -3.32 11.53 17.95
C GLU A 8 -4.39 12.50 17.45
N ARG A 9 -4.26 12.98 16.20
CA ARG A 9 -5.23 13.89 15.58
C ARG A 9 -6.46 13.20 14.98
N LYS A 10 -6.55 11.87 15.05
CA LYS A 10 -7.61 11.02 14.48
C LYS A 10 -7.95 11.33 13.00
N SER A 11 -6.94 11.63 12.20
CA SER A 11 -7.12 12.02 10.80
C SER A 11 -5.85 11.83 9.97
N GLY A 12 -6.01 11.30 8.76
CA GLY A 12 -4.92 11.17 7.81
C GLY A 12 -5.30 10.30 6.62
N HIS A 13 -4.47 10.37 5.57
CA HIS A 13 -4.55 9.48 4.43
C HIS A 13 -3.15 9.03 4.05
N ILE A 14 -2.94 7.72 3.99
CA ILE A 14 -1.71 7.09 3.52
C ILE A 14 -2.00 6.46 2.17
N ILE A 15 -1.21 6.84 1.15
CA ILE A 15 -1.28 6.26 -0.18
C ILE A 15 0.04 5.57 -0.48
N ASN A 16 0.00 4.26 -0.69
CA ASN A 16 1.15 3.47 -1.11
C ASN A 16 1.15 3.32 -2.64
N ILE A 17 2.34 3.39 -3.25
CA ILE A 17 2.50 3.10 -4.68
C ILE A 17 2.78 1.61 -4.87
N GLY A 18 1.72 0.88 -5.19
CA GLY A 18 1.77 -0.54 -5.51
C GLY A 18 2.18 -0.79 -6.96
N SER A 19 1.55 -1.78 -7.57
CA SER A 19 1.70 -2.16 -8.99
C SER A 19 0.63 -3.18 -9.34
N SER A 20 0.23 -3.26 -10.61
CA SER A 20 -0.49 -4.42 -11.16
C SER A 20 0.25 -5.74 -10.85
N ALA A 21 1.59 -5.70 -10.80
CA ALA A 21 2.45 -6.81 -10.41
C ALA A 21 2.28 -7.28 -8.95
N GLY A 22 1.58 -6.49 -8.13
CA GLY A 22 1.19 -6.89 -6.78
C GLY A 22 -0.05 -7.79 -6.74
N LYS A 23 -0.79 -7.89 -7.84
CA LYS A 23 -2.00 -8.72 -7.97
C LYS A 23 -1.80 -9.89 -8.93
N GLU A 24 -1.03 -9.67 -10.00
CA GLU A 24 -0.76 -10.65 -11.04
C GLU A 24 0.75 -10.75 -11.27
N VAL A 25 1.27 -11.98 -11.33
CA VAL A 25 2.70 -12.23 -11.55
C VAL A 25 2.99 -12.43 -13.04
N TYR A 26 4.22 -12.11 -13.46
CA TYR A 26 4.64 -12.28 -14.86
C TYR A 26 6.07 -12.87 -14.98
N PRO A 27 6.41 -13.50 -16.12
CA PRO A 27 7.73 -14.11 -16.33
C PRO A 27 8.88 -13.13 -16.11
N LYS A 28 9.96 -13.60 -15.48
CA LYS A 28 11.14 -12.79 -15.10
C LYS A 28 10.87 -11.71 -14.04
N GLY A 29 9.65 -11.69 -13.47
CA GLY A 29 9.22 -10.71 -12.48
C GLY A 29 9.39 -11.14 -11.01
N ASN A 30 9.97 -12.30 -10.71
CA ASN A 30 9.88 -12.96 -9.39
C ASN A 30 10.05 -12.02 -8.17
N VAL A 31 11.19 -11.33 -8.07
CA VAL A 31 11.49 -10.44 -6.94
C VAL A 31 10.59 -9.21 -6.94
N TYR A 32 10.36 -8.62 -8.11
CA TYR A 32 9.51 -7.43 -8.24
C TYR A 32 8.06 -7.72 -7.87
N CYS A 33 7.47 -8.78 -8.44
CA CYS A 33 6.11 -9.21 -8.14
C CYS A 33 5.96 -9.54 -6.65
N GLY A 34 6.90 -10.30 -6.07
CA GLY A 34 6.90 -10.60 -4.64
C GLY A 34 6.94 -9.33 -3.77
N SER A 35 7.80 -8.37 -4.11
CA SER A 35 7.87 -7.08 -3.40
C SER A 35 6.57 -6.28 -3.49
N LYS A 36 5.90 -6.31 -4.65
CA LYS A 36 4.65 -5.57 -4.87
C LYS A 36 3.43 -6.25 -4.25
N HIS A 37 3.44 -7.57 -4.13
CA HIS A 37 2.48 -8.30 -3.30
C HIS A 37 2.66 -7.94 -1.82
N ALA A 38 3.91 -7.85 -1.33
CA ALA A 38 4.18 -7.41 0.03
C ALA A 38 3.66 -5.99 0.31
N VAL A 39 3.82 -5.05 -0.63
CA VAL A 39 3.25 -3.69 -0.50
C VAL A 39 1.72 -3.73 -0.36
N LEU A 40 1.02 -4.59 -1.11
CA LEU A 40 -0.43 -4.74 -0.97
C LEU A 40 -0.83 -5.33 0.38
N ALA A 41 -0.15 -6.39 0.82
CA ALA A 41 -0.40 -6.98 2.13
C ALA A 41 -0.16 -5.99 3.28
N ILE A 42 0.91 -5.19 3.20
CA ILE A 42 1.20 -4.12 4.17
C ILE A 42 0.10 -3.05 4.13
N THR A 43 -0.33 -2.63 2.93
CA THR A 43 -1.42 -1.65 2.77
C THR A 43 -2.71 -2.14 3.42
N GLU A 44 -3.05 -3.41 3.23
CA GLU A 44 -4.25 -4.01 3.82
C GLU A 44 -4.16 -4.11 5.34
N GLY A 45 -3.03 -4.60 5.87
CA GLY A 45 -2.80 -4.64 7.32
C GLY A 45 -2.88 -3.25 7.95
N MET A 46 -2.19 -2.26 7.37
CA MET A 46 -2.27 -0.87 7.83
C MET A 46 -3.70 -0.31 7.79
N ARG A 47 -4.49 -0.63 6.76
CA ARG A 47 -5.88 -0.20 6.68
C ARG A 47 -6.70 -0.76 7.84
N ILE A 48 -6.53 -2.05 8.16
CA ILE A 48 -7.23 -2.71 9.27
C ILE A 48 -6.84 -2.05 10.60
N ASP A 49 -5.54 -1.89 10.83
CA ASP A 49 -4.99 -1.37 12.09
C ASP A 49 -5.33 0.11 12.33
N LEU A 50 -5.40 0.91 11.26
CA LEU A 50 -5.52 2.36 11.36
C LEU A 50 -6.94 2.89 11.17
N ASN A 51 -7.87 2.07 10.66
CA ASN A 51 -9.27 2.45 10.50
C ASN A 51 -9.96 2.89 11.81
N PRO A 52 -9.74 2.24 12.98
CA PRO A 52 -10.30 2.70 14.26
C PRO A 52 -9.88 4.13 14.65
N TYR A 53 -8.75 4.62 14.12
CA TYR A 53 -8.24 5.97 14.37
C TYR A 53 -8.71 7.00 13.32
N GLY A 54 -9.61 6.62 12.40
CA GLY A 54 -10.09 7.51 11.33
C GLY A 54 -9.08 7.76 10.21
N ILE A 55 -8.03 6.95 10.12
CA ILE A 55 -6.97 7.08 9.11
C ILE A 55 -7.30 6.18 7.92
N LYS A 56 -7.33 6.77 6.73
CA LYS A 56 -7.54 6.04 5.47
C LYS A 56 -6.21 5.54 4.95
N VAL A 57 -6.20 4.31 4.44
CA VAL A 57 -5.03 3.72 3.80
C VAL A 57 -5.48 3.09 2.49
N GLY A 58 -4.78 3.42 1.41
CA GLY A 58 -5.06 2.90 0.07
C GLY A 58 -3.78 2.69 -0.74
N SER A 59 -3.90 2.01 -1.88
CA SER A 59 -2.81 1.95 -2.86
C SER A 59 -3.27 2.38 -4.24
N ILE A 60 -2.34 2.98 -4.98
CA ILE A 60 -2.45 3.15 -6.43
C ILE A 60 -1.59 2.05 -7.07
N ASN A 61 -2.16 1.31 -8.01
CA ASN A 61 -1.52 0.16 -8.63
C ASN A 61 -1.33 0.39 -10.14
N PRO A 62 -0.25 1.06 -10.56
CA PRO A 62 0.01 1.29 -11.98
C PRO A 62 0.15 0.00 -12.78
N GLY A 63 -0.32 0.04 -14.03
CA GLY A 63 0.06 -0.92 -15.07
C GLY A 63 1.42 -0.54 -15.68
N LEU A 64 1.60 -0.89 -16.96
CA LEU A 64 2.68 -0.31 -17.74
C LEU A 64 2.40 1.18 -17.96
N VAL A 65 3.35 2.03 -17.61
CA VAL A 65 3.22 3.50 -17.72
C VAL A 65 4.57 4.10 -18.11
N GLU A 66 4.52 5.16 -18.90
CA GLU A 66 5.69 5.99 -19.21
C GLU A 66 6.07 6.81 -17.97
N THR A 67 7.37 6.85 -17.65
CA THR A 67 7.91 7.47 -16.43
C THR A 67 8.88 8.57 -16.75
#